data_AF-A0A4R2STD7-F1
#
_entry.id   AF-A0A4R2STD7-F1
#
_cell.length_a   1.000
_cell.length_b   1.000
_cell.length_c   1.000
_cell.angle_alpha   90.00
_cell.angle_beta   90.00
_cell.angle_gamma   90.00
#
_symmetry.space_group_name_H-M   'P 1'
#
loop_
_entity.id
_entity.type
_entity.pdbx_description
1 polymer ?
#
loop_
_entity_poly.entity_id
_entity_poly.type
_entity_poly.pdbx_seq_one_letter_code
_entity_poly.pdbx_strand_id
1 'polypeptide(L)'
;MRITQSRALAVTLIAALALPIAGCAGGRAAKGDLPYVARDVGTLYSTAKARLDQGRYKEAAQLFDEVERQHPYSIWARRAQIMSAFSYYLAKDYTASISSAQRFLAVHPGNRDAPYAYYLIALGYYEQITDVTRDQKITRQALDSLGELMRRYPNTRYASDARLKIDLVNDHLAGKEMEIGRFYETRGQWLAANGRFRTVIDKFQQTTHTPEALMRLTETYLQLGVPIEAEKAAAVLGRNYPGTDWYDHAYKLMQDHPVKPIAPLAPGEPVVPTGTAGTPGTGALELPKANGNTGGTGAGSVSSPAPVGPGSATRTGPGN
;
A
#
# COMPACT_ATOMS: atom_id res chain seq x y z
N MET A 1 -14.44 -42.63 71.45
CA MET A 1 -14.86 -41.43 70.67
C MET A 1 -13.61 -40.66 70.27
N ARG A 2 -13.18 -40.78 69.01
CA ARG A 2 -11.98 -40.13 68.44
C ARG A 2 -12.43 -39.31 67.24
N ILE A 3 -12.75 -38.04 67.45
CA ILE A 3 -13.12 -37.11 66.38
C ILE A 3 -12.57 -35.73 66.77
N THR A 4 -12.03 -35.00 65.80
CA THR A 4 -11.87 -33.51 65.72
C THR A 4 -10.48 -32.85 65.81
N GLN A 5 -9.35 -33.56 65.79
CA GLN A 5 -8.03 -32.87 65.74
C GLN A 5 -7.56 -32.54 64.29
N SER A 6 -7.96 -33.33 63.28
CA SER A 6 -7.52 -33.14 61.88
C SER A 6 -8.26 -32.04 61.12
N ARG A 7 -9.49 -31.68 61.53
CA ARG A 7 -10.26 -30.59 60.90
C ARG A 7 -9.80 -29.20 61.35
N ALA A 8 -9.37 -29.05 62.60
CA ALA A 8 -8.86 -27.78 63.12
C ALA A 8 -7.49 -27.40 62.49
N LEU A 9 -6.67 -28.40 62.18
CA LEU A 9 -5.38 -28.22 61.52
C LEU A 9 -5.52 -27.91 60.02
N ALA A 10 -6.55 -28.46 59.36
CA ALA A 10 -6.86 -28.13 57.96
C ALA A 10 -7.43 -26.71 57.79
N VAL A 11 -8.26 -26.23 58.73
CA VAL A 11 -8.84 -24.88 58.67
C VAL A 11 -7.78 -23.79 58.94
N THR A 12 -6.82 -24.06 59.82
CA THR A 12 -5.70 -23.14 60.10
C THR A 12 -4.69 -23.08 58.95
N LEU A 13 -4.46 -24.19 58.22
CA LEU A 13 -3.60 -24.19 57.04
C LEU A 13 -4.22 -23.42 55.84
N ILE A 14 -5.54 -23.48 55.69
CA ILE A 14 -6.27 -22.74 54.63
C ILE A 14 -6.30 -21.23 54.94
N ALA A 15 -6.40 -20.83 56.21
CA ALA A 15 -6.35 -19.42 56.62
C ALA A 15 -4.94 -18.81 56.44
N ALA A 16 -3.87 -19.59 56.65
CA ALA A 16 -2.49 -19.14 56.44
C ALA A 16 -2.12 -19.00 54.95
N LEU A 17 -2.77 -19.76 54.06
CA LEU A 17 -2.55 -19.68 52.61
C LEU A 17 -3.35 -18.56 51.91
N ALA A 18 -4.36 -18.00 52.59
CA ALA A 18 -5.19 -16.92 52.05
C ALA A 18 -4.60 -15.50 52.25
N LEU A 19 -3.48 -15.36 52.99
CA LEU A 19 -2.91 -14.06 53.35
C LEU A 19 -1.95 -13.36 52.35
N PRO A 20 -1.54 -13.89 51.17
CA PRO A 20 -0.68 -13.11 50.27
C PRO A 20 -1.43 -12.32 49.18
N ILE A 21 -2.77 -12.25 49.17
CA ILE A 21 -3.51 -11.56 48.08
C ILE A 21 -3.74 -10.06 48.36
N ALA A 22 -3.50 -9.57 49.58
CA ALA A 22 -3.68 -8.16 49.94
C ALA A 22 -2.44 -7.27 49.70
N GLY A 23 -1.65 -7.58 48.67
CA GLY A 23 -0.34 -6.95 48.46
C GLY A 23 0.01 -6.62 47.02
N CYS A 24 -0.95 -6.22 46.17
CA CYS A 24 -0.69 -5.60 44.86
C CYS A 24 -1.90 -4.77 44.38
N ALA A 25 -2.33 -3.83 45.20
CA ALA A 25 -3.30 -2.79 44.81
C ALA A 25 -2.78 -1.40 45.22
N GLY A 26 -1.53 -1.11 44.87
CA GLY A 26 -0.89 0.19 45.06
C GLY A 26 0.10 0.42 43.95
N GLY A 27 -0.29 1.18 42.93
CA GLY A 27 0.59 1.52 41.81
C GLY A 27 0.04 1.19 40.42
N ARG A 28 -1.26 1.42 40.15
CA ARG A 28 -1.64 1.84 38.80
C ARG A 28 -1.15 3.29 38.64
N ALA A 29 0.14 3.45 38.37
CA ALA A 29 0.62 4.66 37.73
C ALA A 29 -0.17 4.77 36.43
N ALA A 30 -1.06 5.76 36.38
CA ALA A 30 -1.74 6.13 35.15
C ALA A 30 -0.67 6.29 34.07
N LYS A 31 -0.90 5.65 32.92
CA LYS A 31 0.00 5.73 31.78
C LYS A 31 0.31 7.21 31.48
N GLY A 32 1.57 7.61 31.67
CA GLY A 32 2.22 8.60 30.83
C GLY A 32 2.05 10.10 31.14
N ASP A 33 1.18 10.52 32.05
CA ASP A 33 1.01 11.96 32.32
C ASP A 33 1.97 12.44 33.41
N LEU A 34 2.83 13.40 33.07
CA LEU A 34 3.61 14.13 34.06
C LEU A 34 2.63 14.84 35.02
N PRO A 35 2.90 14.88 36.34
CA PRO A 35 2.02 15.59 37.26
C PRO A 35 1.93 17.06 36.85
N TYR A 36 0.70 17.59 36.82
CA TYR A 36 0.45 19.01 36.54
C TYR A 36 1.24 19.87 37.52
N VAL A 37 2.22 20.61 37.01
CA VAL A 37 2.95 21.64 37.77
C VAL A 37 2.93 22.90 36.94
N ALA A 38 2.23 23.93 37.45
CA ALA A 38 2.23 25.24 36.82
C ALA A 38 3.68 25.78 36.80
N ARG A 39 4.19 26.02 35.60
CA ARG A 39 5.54 26.56 35.38
C ARG A 39 5.47 27.70 34.38
N ASP A 40 6.39 28.65 34.53
CA ASP A 40 6.65 29.65 33.50
C ASP A 40 6.99 28.97 32.16
N VAL A 41 6.53 29.57 31.07
CA VAL A 41 6.71 29.06 29.70
C VAL A 41 8.18 28.86 29.37
N GLY A 42 9.02 29.85 29.69
CA GLY A 42 10.45 29.82 29.37
C GLY A 42 11.15 28.70 30.13
N THR A 43 10.80 28.51 31.40
CA THR A 43 11.31 27.42 32.24
C THR A 43 10.88 26.06 31.70
N LEU A 44 9.61 25.91 31.32
CA LEU A 44 9.09 24.65 30.81
C LEU A 44 9.72 24.28 29.46
N TYR A 45 9.79 25.23 28.54
CA TYR A 45 10.42 25.03 27.22
C TYR A 45 11.92 24.73 27.33
N SER A 46 12.66 25.48 28.15
CA SER A 46 14.09 25.24 28.37
C SER A 46 14.36 23.89 29.02
N THR A 47 13.50 23.46 29.96
CA THR A 47 13.58 22.11 30.54
C THR A 47 13.32 21.04 29.49
N ALA A 48 12.30 21.19 28.65
CA ALA A 48 12.00 20.27 27.55
C ALA A 48 13.20 20.15 26.60
N LYS A 49 13.78 21.29 26.21
CA LYS A 49 14.99 21.35 25.38
C LYS A 49 16.18 20.65 26.06
N ALA A 50 16.42 20.89 27.34
CA ALA A 50 17.49 20.22 28.07
C ALA A 50 17.31 18.69 28.11
N ARG A 51 16.07 18.19 28.22
CA ARG A 51 15.78 16.75 28.10
C ARG A 51 16.05 16.21 26.70
N LEU A 52 15.70 16.97 25.67
CA LEU A 52 15.99 16.62 24.29
C LEU A 52 17.50 16.52 24.06
N ASP A 53 18.25 17.52 24.52
CA ASP A 53 19.72 17.58 24.40
C ASP A 53 20.41 16.43 25.17
N GLN A 54 19.77 15.91 26.23
CA GLN A 54 20.21 14.74 27.02
C GLN A 54 19.83 13.39 26.38
N GLY A 55 19.16 13.37 25.23
CA GLY A 55 18.67 12.14 24.60
C GLY A 55 17.42 11.55 25.26
N ARG A 56 16.79 12.25 26.21
CA ARG A 56 15.56 11.83 26.90
C ARG A 56 14.33 12.24 26.08
N TYR A 57 14.23 11.69 24.88
CA TYR A 57 13.30 12.15 23.84
C TYR A 57 11.82 12.05 24.25
N LYS A 58 11.41 10.93 24.87
CA LYS A 58 10.02 10.73 25.30
C LYS A 58 9.59 11.75 26.35
N GLU A 59 10.44 12.03 27.31
CA GLU A 59 10.16 13.05 28.33
C GLU A 59 10.20 14.46 27.76
N ALA A 60 11.12 14.73 26.83
CA ALA A 60 11.17 16.01 26.13
C ALA A 60 9.86 16.26 25.37
N ALA A 61 9.33 15.26 24.66
CA ALA A 61 8.06 15.33 23.95
C ALA A 61 6.90 15.69 24.89
N GLN A 62 6.79 14.99 26.03
CA GLN A 62 5.78 15.27 27.04
C GLN A 62 5.91 16.69 27.62
N LEU A 63 7.13 17.16 27.89
CA LEU A 63 7.35 18.52 28.37
C LEU A 63 7.02 19.58 27.31
N PHE A 64 7.24 19.29 26.02
CA PHE A 64 6.81 20.17 24.94
C PHE A 64 5.28 20.20 24.79
N ASP A 65 4.60 19.06 24.94
CA ASP A 65 3.13 19.00 24.99
C ASP A 65 2.57 19.80 26.16
N GLU A 66 3.25 19.77 27.31
CA GLU A 66 2.90 20.58 28.48
C GLU A 66 3.01 22.09 28.22
N VAL A 67 3.96 22.54 27.38
CA VAL A 67 4.05 23.97 27.00
C VAL A 67 2.80 24.39 26.22
N GLU A 68 2.36 23.58 25.26
CA GLU A 68 1.13 23.84 24.52
C GLU A 68 -0.09 23.80 25.45
N ARG A 69 -0.19 22.79 26.31
CA ARG A 69 -1.34 22.60 27.19
C ARG A 69 -1.51 23.72 28.21
N GLN A 70 -0.41 24.18 28.81
CA GLN A 70 -0.44 25.22 29.85
C GLN A 70 -0.49 26.63 29.25
N HIS A 71 0.13 26.85 28.09
CA HIS A 71 0.28 28.18 27.50
C HIS A 71 -0.03 28.25 25.99
N PRO A 72 -1.25 27.87 25.54
CA PRO A 72 -1.57 27.68 24.11
C PRO A 72 -1.31 28.89 23.20
N TYR A 73 -1.43 30.10 23.74
CA TYR A 73 -1.30 31.36 22.99
C TYR A 73 0.12 31.94 23.04
N SER A 74 1.05 31.27 23.71
CA SER A 74 2.43 31.74 23.80
C SER A 74 3.16 31.60 22.46
N ILE A 75 4.10 32.50 22.19
CA ILE A 75 5.04 32.39 21.06
C ILE A 75 5.80 31.05 21.07
N TRP A 76 5.98 30.45 22.25
CA TRP A 76 6.66 29.19 22.45
C TRP A 76 5.77 27.98 22.19
N ALA A 77 4.45 28.08 22.30
CA ALA A 77 3.54 26.94 22.13
C ALA A 77 3.62 26.36 20.72
N ARG A 78 3.61 27.23 19.71
CA ARG A 78 3.78 26.81 18.31
C ARG A 78 5.10 26.09 18.06
N ARG A 79 6.19 26.60 18.66
CA ARG A 79 7.50 25.96 18.54
C ARG A 79 7.56 24.66 19.35
N ALA A 80 6.87 24.60 20.49
CA ALA A 80 6.82 23.40 21.32
C ALA A 80 6.07 22.27 20.60
N GLN A 81 4.95 22.55 19.93
CA GLN A 81 4.20 21.56 19.13
C GLN A 81 5.09 20.83 18.11
N ILE A 82 5.86 21.56 17.29
CA ILE A 82 6.72 20.92 16.29
C ILE A 82 7.90 20.17 16.94
N MET A 83 8.42 20.69 18.06
CA MET A 83 9.48 20.03 18.83
C MET A 83 8.98 18.78 19.55
N SER A 84 7.71 18.74 19.96
CA SER A 84 7.04 17.55 20.49
C SER A 84 7.00 16.46 19.43
N ALA A 85 6.49 16.76 18.23
CA ALA A 85 6.47 15.80 17.12
C ALA A 85 7.88 15.26 16.80
N PHE A 86 8.87 16.15 16.70
CA PHE A 86 10.26 15.76 16.49
C PHE A 86 10.81 14.87 17.62
N SER A 87 10.52 15.21 18.87
CA SER A 87 10.97 14.43 20.03
C SER A 87 10.33 13.04 20.06
N TYR A 88 9.05 12.92 19.69
CA TYR A 88 8.39 11.61 19.52
C TYR A 88 9.03 10.79 18.39
N TYR A 89 9.40 11.42 17.26
CA TYR A 89 10.12 10.75 16.19
C TYR A 89 11.46 10.18 16.66
N LEU A 90 12.26 10.99 17.38
CA LEU A 90 13.53 10.53 17.95
C LEU A 90 13.35 9.44 19.02
N ALA A 91 12.24 9.47 19.75
CA ALA A 91 11.85 8.42 20.68
C ALA A 91 11.39 7.12 19.99
N LYS A 92 11.33 7.09 18.65
CA LYS A 92 10.75 6.01 17.83
C LYS A 92 9.26 5.77 18.10
N ASP A 93 8.57 6.75 18.69
CA ASP A 93 7.12 6.74 18.87
C ASP A 93 6.49 7.42 17.65
N TYR A 94 6.54 6.73 16.52
CA TYR A 94 6.13 7.29 15.23
C TYR A 94 4.64 7.63 15.20
N THR A 95 3.80 6.87 15.90
CA THR A 95 2.36 7.16 15.99
C THR A 95 2.10 8.49 16.71
N ALA A 96 2.76 8.72 17.85
CA ALA A 96 2.64 9.99 18.57
C ALA A 96 3.22 11.15 17.75
N SER A 97 4.36 10.94 17.07
CA SER A 97 4.97 11.92 16.17
C SER A 97 4.02 12.35 15.05
N ILE A 98 3.42 11.39 14.35
CA ILE A 98 2.46 11.66 13.26
C ILE A 98 1.27 12.46 13.80
N SER A 99 0.68 12.04 14.93
CA SER A 99 -0.47 12.73 15.52
C SER A 99 -0.13 14.16 15.93
N SER A 100 1.03 14.38 16.56
CA SER A 100 1.50 15.71 16.97
C SER A 100 1.77 16.62 15.76
N ALA A 101 2.42 16.10 14.72
CA ALA A 101 2.67 16.85 13.48
C ALA A 101 1.37 17.18 12.72
N GLN A 102 0.40 16.26 12.66
CA GLN A 102 -0.91 16.52 12.06
C GLN A 102 -1.68 17.60 12.82
N ARG A 103 -1.63 17.60 14.15
CA ARG A 103 -2.23 18.65 15.00
C ARG A 103 -1.60 20.02 14.70
N PHE A 104 -0.27 20.07 14.63
CA PHE A 104 0.45 21.30 14.25
C PHE A 104 -0.03 21.84 12.90
N LEU A 105 -0.15 21.00 11.88
CA LEU A 105 -0.62 21.40 10.57
C LEU A 105 -2.09 21.85 10.55
N ALA A 106 -2.95 21.22 11.36
CA ALA A 106 -4.35 21.60 11.48
C ALA A 106 -4.52 23.01 12.10
N VAL A 107 -3.71 23.34 13.10
CA VAL A 107 -3.78 24.64 13.80
C VAL A 107 -2.95 25.71 13.08
N HIS A 108 -1.86 25.34 12.40
CA HIS A 108 -0.88 26.26 11.82
C HIS A 108 -0.45 25.90 10.39
N PRO A 109 -1.38 25.81 9.42
CA PRO A 109 -1.09 25.32 8.07
C PRO A 109 -0.12 26.20 7.27
N GLY A 110 -0.11 27.52 7.51
CA GLY A 110 0.75 28.49 6.82
C GLY A 110 2.08 28.77 7.52
N ASN A 111 2.46 27.97 8.53
CA ASN A 111 3.70 28.21 9.25
C ASN A 111 4.94 27.85 8.40
N ARG A 112 6.05 28.57 8.61
CA ARG A 112 7.36 28.26 7.99
C ARG A 112 7.86 26.83 8.26
N ASP A 113 7.45 26.24 9.38
CA ASP A 113 7.82 24.89 9.80
C ASP A 113 6.83 23.83 9.29
N ALA A 114 5.78 24.22 8.56
CA ALA A 114 4.83 23.28 7.96
C ALA A 114 5.49 22.24 7.02
N PRO A 115 6.47 22.58 6.15
CA PRO A 115 7.17 21.57 5.34
C PRO A 115 7.84 20.51 6.21
N TYR A 116 8.38 20.90 7.37
CA TYR A 116 9.02 19.97 8.29
C TYR A 116 7.99 19.07 9.00
N ALA A 117 6.81 19.59 9.36
CA ALA A 117 5.73 18.78 9.92
C ALA A 117 5.22 17.72 8.93
N TYR A 118 5.00 18.09 7.66
CA TYR A 118 4.67 17.12 6.61
C TYR A 118 5.76 16.05 6.46
N TYR A 119 7.02 16.47 6.53
CA TYR A 119 8.16 15.55 6.48
C TYR A 119 8.20 14.57 7.67
N LEU A 120 7.93 15.03 8.89
CA LEU A 120 7.84 14.14 10.07
C LEU A 120 6.70 13.13 9.97
N ILE A 121 5.56 13.51 9.37
CA ILE A 121 4.45 12.58 9.10
C ILE A 121 4.90 11.50 8.11
N ALA A 122 5.50 11.93 7.01
CA ALA A 122 5.97 11.04 5.96
C ALA A 122 7.05 10.08 6.47
N LEU A 123 8.04 10.59 7.23
CA LEU A 123 9.05 9.77 7.90
C LEU A 123 8.43 8.81 8.90
N GLY A 124 7.46 9.26 9.71
CA GLY A 124 6.78 8.42 10.68
C GLY A 124 6.15 7.19 10.03
N TYR A 125 5.51 7.33 8.87
CA TYR A 125 5.00 6.18 8.12
C TYR A 125 6.11 5.37 7.46
N TYR A 126 7.12 6.02 6.89
CA TYR A 126 8.25 5.37 6.24
C TYR A 126 9.03 4.45 7.19
N GLU A 127 9.32 4.90 8.41
CA GLU A 127 10.03 4.09 9.42
C GLU A 127 9.20 2.91 9.96
N GLN A 128 7.88 2.92 9.72
CA GLN A 128 6.97 1.83 10.10
C GLN A 128 6.76 0.82 8.95
N ILE A 129 7.42 0.99 7.80
CA ILE A 129 7.36 0.02 6.71
C ILE A 129 7.96 -1.29 7.19
N THR A 130 7.17 -2.36 7.05
CA THR A 130 7.61 -3.72 7.34
C THR A 130 7.86 -4.48 6.05
N ASP A 131 8.45 -5.68 6.17
CA ASP A 131 8.70 -6.61 5.08
C ASP A 131 7.56 -6.70 4.04
N VAL A 132 7.97 -6.85 2.78
CA VAL A 132 7.17 -7.04 1.58
C VAL A 132 6.12 -8.13 1.77
N THR A 133 6.42 -9.19 2.51
CA THR A 133 5.47 -10.28 2.75
C THR A 133 4.22 -9.86 3.56
N ARG A 134 4.28 -8.76 4.31
CA ARG A 134 3.19 -8.27 5.19
C ARG A 134 2.20 -7.34 4.48
N ASP A 135 1.22 -6.85 5.22
CA ASP A 135 0.27 -5.83 4.74
C ASP A 135 0.99 -4.52 4.43
N GLN A 136 0.60 -3.89 3.32
CA GLN A 136 1.27 -2.72 2.76
C GLN A 136 0.47 -1.42 2.97
N LYS A 137 -0.47 -1.39 3.92
CA LYS A 137 -1.26 -0.18 4.21
C LYS A 137 -0.35 0.97 4.64
N ILE A 138 0.56 0.73 5.58
CA ILE A 138 1.51 1.75 6.07
C ILE A 138 2.42 2.23 4.94
N THR A 139 2.90 1.31 4.10
CA THR A 139 3.72 1.63 2.92
C THR A 139 3.01 2.58 1.95
N ARG A 140 1.70 2.34 1.69
CA ARG A 140 0.89 3.28 0.88
C ARG A 140 0.69 4.62 1.58
N GLN A 141 0.46 4.63 2.90
CA GLN A 141 0.36 5.89 3.66
C GLN A 141 1.67 6.69 3.64
N ALA A 142 2.82 6.00 3.64
CA ALA A 142 4.12 6.64 3.45
C ALA A 142 4.23 7.27 2.06
N LEU A 143 3.88 6.53 1.00
CA LEU A 143 3.87 7.03 -0.38
C LEU A 143 3.00 8.28 -0.52
N ASP A 144 1.76 8.22 -0.02
CA ASP A 144 0.80 9.32 -0.07
C ASP A 144 1.33 10.56 0.67
N SER A 145 1.91 10.37 1.86
CA SER A 145 2.44 11.46 2.69
C SER A 145 3.68 12.11 2.07
N LEU A 146 4.59 11.31 1.49
CA LEU A 146 5.76 11.79 0.77
C LEU A 146 5.35 12.56 -0.50
N GLY A 147 4.38 12.03 -1.25
CA GLY A 147 3.81 12.68 -2.43
C GLY A 147 3.16 14.02 -2.09
N GLU A 148 2.43 14.10 -0.98
CA GLU A 148 1.80 15.33 -0.50
C GLU A 148 2.85 16.40 -0.15
N LEU A 149 3.93 16.03 0.54
CA LEU A 149 5.06 16.92 0.83
C LEU A 149 5.68 17.46 -0.47
N MET A 150 5.96 16.59 -1.44
CA MET A 150 6.53 16.99 -2.72
C MET A 150 5.61 17.92 -3.51
N ARG A 151 4.31 17.63 -3.51
CA ARG A 151 3.31 18.42 -4.23
C ARG A 151 3.14 19.82 -3.63
N ARG A 152 3.17 19.94 -2.30
CA ARG A 152 2.99 21.23 -1.61
C ARG A 152 4.28 22.05 -1.51
N TYR A 153 5.42 21.39 -1.29
CA TYR A 153 6.69 22.04 -0.97
C TYR A 153 7.87 21.51 -1.80
N PRO A 154 7.80 21.59 -3.15
CA PRO A 154 8.76 20.93 -4.05
C PRO A 154 10.19 21.45 -3.94
N ASN A 155 10.37 22.72 -3.52
CA ASN A 155 11.68 23.40 -3.51
C ASN A 155 12.39 23.33 -2.14
N THR A 156 12.02 22.37 -1.28
CA THR A 156 12.61 22.22 0.04
C THR A 156 13.60 21.07 0.09
N ARG A 157 14.58 21.11 1.02
CA ARG A 157 15.48 19.97 1.29
C ARG A 157 14.74 18.68 1.66
N TYR A 158 13.53 18.82 2.20
CA TYR A 158 12.68 17.69 2.57
C TYR A 158 12.08 17.02 1.34
N ALA A 159 11.76 17.79 0.29
CA ALA A 159 11.27 17.24 -0.97
C ALA A 159 12.36 16.49 -1.75
N SER A 160 13.63 16.91 -1.66
CA SER A 160 14.73 16.14 -2.26
C SER A 160 14.92 14.77 -1.60
N ASP A 161 14.86 14.71 -0.27
CA ASP A 161 14.91 13.42 0.46
C ASP A 161 13.66 12.58 0.21
N ALA A 162 12.48 13.21 0.19
CA ALA A 162 11.22 12.52 -0.07
C ALA A 162 11.18 11.85 -1.44
N ARG A 163 11.79 12.46 -2.47
CA ARG A 163 11.87 11.86 -3.82
C ARG A 163 12.61 10.51 -3.79
N LEU A 164 13.77 10.47 -3.15
CA LEU A 164 14.53 9.22 -2.99
C LEU A 164 13.70 8.17 -2.24
N LYS A 165 13.01 8.58 -1.16
CA LYS A 165 12.18 7.68 -0.37
C LYS A 165 10.95 7.17 -1.15
N ILE A 166 10.37 7.98 -2.03
CA ILE A 166 9.28 7.53 -2.91
C ILE A 166 9.76 6.41 -3.82
N ASP A 167 10.97 6.53 -4.39
CA ASP A 167 11.53 5.48 -5.25
C ASP A 167 11.70 4.17 -4.46
N LEU A 168 12.23 4.24 -3.24
CA LEU A 168 12.36 3.07 -2.35
C LEU A 168 11.01 2.46 -1.95
N VAL A 169 10.01 3.30 -1.67
CA VAL A 169 8.65 2.85 -1.33
C VAL A 169 7.98 2.17 -2.53
N ASN A 170 8.15 2.72 -3.73
CA ASN A 170 7.64 2.13 -4.97
C ASN A 170 8.33 0.79 -5.25
N ASP A 171 9.64 0.69 -5.06
CA ASP A 171 10.39 -0.55 -5.19
C ASP A 171 9.85 -1.63 -4.23
N HIS A 172 9.59 -1.25 -2.97
CA HIS A 172 9.00 -2.15 -1.98
C HIS A 172 7.58 -2.63 -2.36
N LEU A 173 6.74 -1.72 -2.88
CA LEU A 173 5.40 -2.05 -3.36
C LEU A 173 5.45 -2.94 -4.62
N ALA A 174 6.39 -2.70 -5.52
CA ALA A 174 6.62 -3.56 -6.68
C ALA A 174 7.09 -4.95 -6.25
N GLY A 175 7.98 -5.04 -5.24
CA GLY A 175 8.41 -6.29 -4.64
C GLY A 175 7.23 -7.13 -4.13
N LYS A 176 6.18 -6.49 -3.59
CA LYS A 176 4.97 -7.20 -3.14
C LYS A 176 4.28 -7.90 -4.29
N GLU A 177 4.08 -7.19 -5.39
CA GLU A 177 3.42 -7.73 -6.58
C GLU A 177 4.29 -8.82 -7.22
N MET A 178 5.62 -8.66 -7.24
CA MET A 178 6.53 -9.69 -7.71
C MET A 178 6.45 -10.97 -6.87
N GLU A 179 6.44 -10.85 -5.54
CA GLU A 179 6.37 -12.02 -4.66
C GLU A 179 5.08 -12.82 -4.86
N ILE A 180 3.94 -12.11 -4.99
CA ILE A 180 2.66 -12.75 -5.30
C ILE A 180 2.66 -13.35 -6.72
N GLY A 181 3.26 -12.64 -7.69
CA GLY A 181 3.39 -13.11 -9.06
C GLY A 181 4.18 -14.42 -9.16
N ARG A 182 5.37 -14.48 -8.56
CA ARG A 182 6.21 -15.69 -8.47
C ARG A 182 5.48 -16.84 -7.77
N PHE A 183 4.73 -16.54 -6.71
CA PHE A 183 3.93 -17.55 -6.02
C PHE A 183 2.84 -18.17 -6.93
N TYR A 184 2.19 -17.39 -7.78
CA TYR A 184 1.21 -17.92 -8.74
C TYR A 184 1.87 -18.66 -9.89
N GLU A 185 2.99 -18.13 -10.40
CA GLU A 185 3.76 -18.72 -11.48
C GLU A 185 4.28 -20.11 -11.13
N THR A 186 4.88 -20.28 -9.96
CA THR A 186 5.37 -21.58 -9.45
C THR A 186 4.27 -22.64 -9.30
N ARG A 187 2.99 -22.23 -9.27
CA ARG A 187 1.82 -23.12 -9.19
C ARG A 187 1.12 -23.32 -10.54
N GLY A 188 1.67 -22.80 -11.63
CA GLY A 188 1.05 -22.84 -12.96
C GLY A 188 -0.20 -21.97 -13.08
N GLN A 189 -0.43 -21.02 -12.17
CA GLN A 189 -1.56 -20.09 -12.22
C GLN A 189 -1.20 -18.87 -13.07
N TRP A 190 -0.92 -19.11 -14.35
CA TRP A 190 -0.37 -18.13 -15.29
C TRP A 190 -1.21 -16.85 -15.41
N LEU A 191 -2.54 -16.96 -15.47
CA LEU A 191 -3.42 -15.79 -15.57
C LEU A 191 -3.33 -14.87 -14.34
N ALA A 192 -3.22 -15.46 -13.14
CA ALA A 192 -3.08 -14.71 -11.90
C ALA A 192 -1.70 -14.06 -11.80
N ALA A 193 -0.63 -14.79 -12.19
CA ALA A 193 0.72 -14.27 -12.27
C ALA A 193 0.81 -13.09 -13.27
N ASN A 194 0.17 -13.22 -14.44
CA ASN A 194 0.12 -12.18 -15.47
C ASN A 194 -0.40 -10.86 -14.90
N GLY A 195 -1.52 -10.87 -14.19
CA GLY A 195 -2.09 -9.66 -13.59
C GLY A 195 -1.15 -8.97 -12.59
N ARG A 196 -0.35 -9.75 -11.85
CA ARG A 196 0.62 -9.24 -10.88
C ARG A 196 1.82 -8.58 -11.57
N PHE A 197 2.44 -9.28 -12.53
CA PHE A 197 3.58 -8.71 -13.27
C PHE A 197 3.17 -7.51 -14.12
N ARG A 198 1.96 -7.52 -14.71
CA ARG A 198 1.40 -6.33 -15.38
C ARG A 198 1.26 -5.15 -14.43
N THR A 199 0.80 -5.37 -13.19
CA THR A 199 0.71 -4.30 -12.20
C THR A 199 2.07 -3.64 -11.93
N VAL A 200 3.15 -4.43 -11.92
CA VAL A 200 4.52 -3.89 -11.78
C VAL A 200 4.89 -3.01 -12.96
N ILE A 201 4.61 -3.42 -14.18
CA ILE A 201 4.95 -2.65 -15.39
C ILE A 201 4.02 -1.44 -15.57
N ASP A 202 2.77 -1.52 -15.18
CA ASP A 202 1.82 -0.43 -15.35
C ASP A 202 2.03 0.67 -14.29
N LYS A 203 2.36 0.29 -13.04
CA LYS A 203 2.43 1.24 -11.92
C LYS A 203 3.84 1.54 -11.41
N PHE A 204 4.81 0.65 -11.63
CA PHE A 204 6.12 0.69 -10.98
C PHE A 204 7.28 0.60 -12.00
N GLN A 205 7.19 1.36 -13.10
CA GLN A 205 8.11 1.31 -14.26
C GLN A 205 9.57 1.66 -13.97
N GLN A 206 9.82 2.41 -12.89
CA GLN A 206 11.15 2.92 -12.53
C GLN A 206 11.82 2.07 -11.43
N THR A 207 11.23 0.92 -11.08
CA THR A 207 11.72 0.07 -10.00
C THR A 207 12.72 -0.97 -10.50
N THR A 208 13.51 -1.52 -9.59
CA THR A 208 14.49 -2.57 -9.93
C THR A 208 13.84 -3.87 -10.37
N HIS A 209 12.54 -4.03 -10.06
CA HIS A 209 11.73 -5.19 -10.38
C HIS A 209 11.16 -5.19 -11.81
N THR A 210 11.16 -4.05 -12.52
CA THR A 210 10.56 -3.95 -13.86
C THR A 210 11.18 -4.91 -14.89
N PRO A 211 12.51 -5.09 -14.98
CA PRO A 211 13.12 -6.02 -15.93
C PRO A 211 12.71 -7.48 -15.69
N GLU A 212 12.70 -7.91 -14.42
CA GLU A 212 12.25 -9.24 -14.05
C GLU A 212 10.77 -9.43 -14.39
N ALA A 213 9.91 -8.45 -14.07
CA ALA A 213 8.48 -8.51 -14.37
C ALA A 213 8.22 -8.68 -15.88
N LEU A 214 8.98 -8.00 -16.74
CA LEU A 214 8.85 -8.13 -18.20
C LEU A 214 9.28 -9.50 -18.71
N MET A 215 10.38 -10.05 -18.18
CA MET A 215 10.83 -11.41 -18.51
C MET A 215 9.76 -12.43 -18.08
N ARG A 216 9.28 -12.32 -16.85
CA ARG A 216 8.23 -13.20 -16.29
C ARG A 216 6.90 -13.07 -17.04
N LEU A 217 6.55 -11.88 -17.52
CA LEU A 217 5.40 -11.71 -18.41
C LEU A 217 5.60 -12.44 -19.73
N THR A 218 6.80 -12.38 -20.30
CA THR A 218 7.12 -13.10 -21.54
C THR A 218 6.91 -14.61 -21.33
N GLU A 219 7.46 -15.15 -20.25
CA GLU A 219 7.26 -16.55 -19.84
C GLU A 219 5.77 -16.89 -19.68
N THR A 220 5.05 -16.05 -18.91
CA THR A 220 3.62 -16.24 -18.66
C THR A 220 2.79 -16.19 -19.94
N TYR A 221 3.08 -15.30 -20.89
CA TYR A 221 2.35 -15.20 -22.16
C TYR A 221 2.56 -16.41 -23.06
N LEU A 222 3.76 -16.97 -23.08
CA LEU A 222 4.03 -18.21 -23.82
C LEU A 222 3.27 -19.39 -23.23
N GLN A 223 3.23 -19.50 -21.90
CA GLN A 223 2.47 -20.56 -21.21
C GLN A 223 0.96 -20.43 -21.41
N LEU A 224 0.45 -19.21 -21.58
CA LEU A 224 -0.95 -18.95 -21.94
C LEU A 224 -1.25 -19.18 -23.42
N GLY A 225 -0.24 -19.42 -24.27
CA GLY A 225 -0.41 -19.61 -25.70
C GLY A 225 -0.66 -18.32 -26.48
N VAL A 226 -0.17 -17.17 -25.97
CA VAL A 226 -0.33 -15.86 -26.61
C VAL A 226 1.05 -15.31 -27.05
N PRO A 227 1.71 -15.93 -28.05
CA PRO A 227 3.11 -15.66 -28.39
C PRO A 227 3.35 -14.23 -28.91
N ILE A 228 2.34 -13.61 -29.52
CA ILE A 228 2.43 -12.21 -30.00
C ILE A 228 2.61 -11.23 -28.83
N GLU A 229 1.92 -11.46 -27.71
CA GLU A 229 2.06 -10.61 -26.52
C GLU A 229 3.38 -10.88 -25.79
N ALA A 230 3.87 -12.14 -25.83
CA ALA A 230 5.20 -12.48 -25.33
C ALA A 230 6.30 -11.73 -26.09
N GLU A 231 6.25 -11.72 -27.43
CA GLU A 231 7.21 -11.00 -28.27
C GLU A 231 7.21 -9.50 -27.97
N LYS A 232 6.04 -8.88 -27.80
CA LYS A 232 5.94 -7.47 -27.41
C LYS A 232 6.59 -7.21 -26.05
N ALA A 233 6.33 -8.05 -25.04
CA ALA A 233 6.93 -7.90 -23.72
C ALA A 233 8.47 -8.03 -23.78
N ALA A 234 8.98 -9.02 -24.52
CA ALA A 234 10.41 -9.22 -24.74
C ALA A 234 11.05 -8.06 -25.52
N ALA A 235 10.36 -7.51 -26.52
CA ALA A 235 10.83 -6.36 -27.28
C ALA A 235 10.95 -5.10 -26.40
N VAL A 236 9.98 -4.87 -25.51
CA VAL A 236 10.04 -3.78 -24.52
C VAL A 236 11.21 -3.97 -23.56
N LEU A 237 11.42 -5.21 -23.09
CA LEU A 237 12.57 -5.54 -22.24
C LEU A 237 13.90 -5.27 -22.94
N GLY A 238 14.07 -5.76 -24.17
CA GLY A 238 15.30 -5.56 -24.94
C GLY A 238 15.56 -4.11 -25.32
N ARG A 239 14.50 -3.31 -25.51
CA ARG A 239 14.64 -1.88 -25.82
C ARG A 239 15.08 -1.05 -24.61
N ASN A 240 14.52 -1.32 -23.44
CA ASN A 240 14.71 -0.47 -22.25
C ASN A 240 15.82 -0.99 -21.31
N TYR A 241 16.06 -2.30 -21.30
CA TYR A 241 16.99 -2.95 -20.37
C TYR A 241 17.95 -3.93 -21.09
N PRO A 242 18.69 -3.47 -22.12
CA PRO A 242 19.64 -4.32 -22.83
C PRO A 242 20.77 -4.80 -21.92
N GLY A 243 21.19 -6.05 -22.08
CA GLY A 243 22.33 -6.63 -21.35
C GLY A 243 22.06 -6.98 -19.88
N THR A 244 20.79 -7.04 -19.47
CA THR A 244 20.40 -7.63 -18.18
C THR A 244 20.27 -9.15 -18.30
N ASP A 245 20.54 -9.90 -17.23
CA ASP A 245 20.33 -11.36 -17.21
C ASP A 245 18.89 -11.72 -17.61
N TRP A 246 17.92 -10.88 -17.23
CA TRP A 246 16.51 -11.01 -17.59
C TRP A 246 16.28 -10.89 -19.10
N TYR A 247 16.99 -10.00 -19.77
CA TYR A 247 16.94 -9.87 -21.23
C TYR A 247 17.48 -11.13 -21.91
N ASP A 248 18.64 -11.65 -21.46
CA ASP A 248 19.23 -12.85 -22.04
C ASP A 248 18.31 -14.06 -21.90
N HIS A 249 17.61 -14.18 -20.76
CA HIS A 249 16.62 -15.21 -20.52
C HIS A 249 15.41 -15.06 -21.45
N ALA A 250 14.84 -13.86 -21.56
CA ALA A 250 13.71 -13.61 -22.45
C ALA A 250 14.08 -13.84 -23.92
N TYR A 251 15.29 -13.46 -24.33
CA TYR A 251 15.77 -13.65 -25.69
C TYR A 251 15.87 -15.14 -26.05
N LYS A 252 16.49 -15.96 -25.20
CA LYS A 252 16.53 -17.42 -25.37
C LYS A 252 15.13 -18.02 -25.44
N LEU A 253 14.25 -17.61 -24.54
CA LEU A 253 12.87 -18.10 -24.49
C LEU A 253 12.10 -17.79 -25.78
N MET A 254 12.28 -16.61 -26.35
CA MET A 254 11.65 -16.25 -27.64
C MET A 254 12.28 -16.96 -28.84
N GLN A 255 13.56 -17.33 -28.79
CA GLN A 255 14.19 -18.16 -29.83
C GLN A 255 13.64 -19.59 -29.84
N ASP A 256 13.40 -20.16 -28.66
CA ASP A 256 12.82 -21.50 -28.51
C ASP A 256 11.34 -21.55 -28.94
N HIS A 257 10.65 -20.41 -28.89
CA HIS A 257 9.23 -20.26 -29.24
C HIS A 257 9.01 -19.18 -30.33
N PRO A 258 9.47 -19.43 -31.58
CA PRO A 258 9.37 -18.43 -32.65
C PRO A 258 7.92 -18.12 -32.98
N VAL A 259 7.58 -16.82 -32.99
CA VAL A 259 6.25 -16.36 -33.39
C VAL A 259 6.07 -16.57 -34.89
N LYS A 260 5.05 -17.33 -35.27
CA LYS A 260 4.66 -17.47 -36.68
C LYS A 260 3.85 -16.24 -37.08
N PRO A 261 4.27 -15.46 -38.08
CA PRO A 261 3.48 -14.34 -38.57
C PRO A 261 2.12 -14.84 -39.07
N ILE A 262 1.04 -14.30 -38.52
CA ILE A 262 -0.31 -14.55 -39.05
C ILE A 262 -0.43 -13.69 -40.31
N ALA A 263 -0.66 -14.34 -41.46
CA ALA A 263 -0.87 -13.61 -42.71
C ALA A 263 -2.07 -12.66 -42.58
N PRO A 264 -2.01 -11.42 -43.10
CA PRO A 264 -3.16 -10.53 -43.14
C PRO A 264 -4.32 -11.23 -43.86
N LEU A 265 -5.50 -11.26 -43.22
CA LEU A 265 -6.70 -11.83 -43.82
C LEU A 265 -7.05 -11.07 -45.10
N ALA A 266 -7.33 -11.80 -46.19
CA ALA A 266 -7.79 -11.19 -47.43
C ALA A 266 -9.17 -10.52 -47.19
N PRO A 267 -9.46 -9.36 -47.81
CA PRO A 267 -10.76 -8.72 -47.66
C PRO A 267 -11.90 -9.67 -48.05
N GLY A 268 -12.79 -9.98 -47.09
CA GLY A 268 -13.96 -10.84 -47.30
C GLY A 268 -13.83 -12.28 -46.79
N GLU A 269 -12.68 -12.68 -46.23
CA GLU A 269 -12.52 -14.01 -45.65
C GLU A 269 -13.08 -14.03 -44.20
N PRO A 270 -13.99 -14.98 -43.86
CA PRO A 270 -14.52 -15.06 -42.50
C PRO A 270 -13.40 -15.41 -41.52
N VAL A 271 -13.36 -14.69 -40.37
CA VAL A 271 -12.42 -14.99 -39.28
C VAL A 271 -12.81 -16.34 -38.68
N VAL A 272 -12.15 -17.40 -39.12
CA VAL A 272 -12.27 -18.71 -38.48
C VAL A 272 -11.33 -18.69 -37.27
N PRO A 273 -11.83 -18.74 -36.02
CA PRO A 273 -10.95 -18.93 -34.88
C PRO A 273 -10.29 -20.30 -35.06
N THR A 274 -8.99 -20.29 -35.36
CA THR A 274 -8.17 -21.49 -35.36
C THR A 274 -8.01 -21.93 -33.91
N GLY A 275 -9.05 -22.58 -33.40
CA GLY A 275 -8.96 -23.37 -32.18
C GLY A 275 -7.84 -24.38 -32.36
N THR A 276 -7.04 -24.54 -31.31
CA THR A 276 -6.04 -25.60 -31.15
C THR A 276 -6.59 -26.89 -31.75
N ALA A 277 -5.86 -27.51 -32.68
CA ALA A 277 -6.30 -28.71 -33.40
C ALA A 277 -6.72 -29.81 -32.41
N GLY A 278 -8.01 -29.86 -32.11
CA GLY A 278 -8.66 -30.99 -31.47
C GLY A 278 -8.67 -32.14 -32.46
N THR A 279 -8.27 -33.29 -31.97
CA THR A 279 -8.25 -34.62 -32.60
C THR A 279 -9.30 -34.79 -33.71
N PRO A 280 -8.93 -35.25 -34.92
CA PRO A 280 -9.87 -35.40 -36.01
C PRO A 280 -10.79 -36.60 -35.75
N GLY A 281 -12.08 -36.31 -35.58
CA GLY A 281 -13.13 -37.32 -35.57
C GLY A 281 -14.25 -36.96 -34.61
N THR A 282 -15.35 -36.40 -35.11
CA THR A 282 -16.66 -37.08 -35.23
C THR A 282 -17.68 -36.05 -35.71
N GLY A 283 -18.31 -36.32 -36.85
CA GLY A 283 -19.70 -35.98 -37.18
C GLY A 283 -20.16 -34.53 -37.09
N ALA A 284 -20.57 -33.98 -38.24
CA ALA A 284 -21.51 -32.87 -38.30
C ALA A 284 -22.71 -33.14 -37.37
N LEU A 285 -22.82 -32.38 -36.29
CA LEU A 285 -24.05 -32.32 -35.49
C LEU A 285 -24.98 -31.34 -36.19
N GLU A 286 -25.80 -31.92 -37.07
CA GLU A 286 -26.95 -31.30 -37.70
C GLU A 286 -27.90 -30.77 -36.61
N LEU A 287 -28.14 -29.46 -36.60
CA LEU A 287 -29.10 -28.82 -35.70
C LEU A 287 -30.51 -29.30 -36.05
N PRO A 288 -31.31 -29.85 -35.11
CA PRO A 288 -32.64 -30.32 -35.43
C PRO A 288 -33.58 -29.14 -35.73
N LYS A 289 -34.26 -29.23 -36.88
CA LYS A 289 -35.33 -28.29 -37.28
C LYS A 289 -36.49 -28.36 -36.28
N ALA A 290 -36.77 -27.25 -35.62
CA ALA A 290 -37.94 -27.10 -34.76
C ALA A 290 -39.21 -26.92 -35.62
N ASN A 291 -40.08 -27.93 -35.60
CA ASN A 291 -41.44 -27.86 -36.14
C ASN A 291 -42.43 -27.43 -35.03
N GLY A 292 -43.47 -26.73 -35.44
CA GLY A 292 -44.29 -25.84 -34.62
C GLY A 292 -45.24 -26.45 -33.58
N ASN A 293 -45.57 -25.59 -32.62
CA ASN A 293 -46.87 -25.37 -31.97
C ASN A 293 -47.40 -26.49 -31.02
N THR A 294 -47.61 -26.25 -29.72
CA THR A 294 -48.80 -25.54 -29.18
C THR A 294 -48.75 -25.41 -27.64
N GLY A 295 -49.35 -24.34 -27.11
CA GLY A 295 -49.89 -24.20 -25.73
C GLY A 295 -48.93 -23.55 -24.74
N GLY A 296 -49.03 -22.25 -24.42
CA GLY A 296 -50.00 -21.65 -23.48
C GLY A 296 -49.44 -21.76 -22.05
N THR A 297 -49.10 -20.72 -21.28
CA THR A 297 -49.89 -19.52 -20.89
C THR A 297 -49.01 -18.53 -20.09
N GLY A 298 -49.38 -17.24 -20.11
CA GLY A 298 -49.12 -16.24 -19.05
C GLY A 298 -47.82 -15.43 -19.14
N ALA A 299 -47.84 -14.24 -19.76
CA ALA A 299 -48.00 -12.91 -19.10
C ALA A 299 -46.74 -12.49 -18.30
N GLY A 300 -46.03 -11.38 -18.55
CA GLY A 300 -46.27 -10.19 -19.35
C GLY A 300 -45.02 -9.28 -19.33
N SER A 301 -45.06 -8.26 -20.21
CA SER A 301 -44.20 -7.07 -20.41
C SER A 301 -43.22 -6.68 -19.28
N VAL A 302 -42.01 -6.15 -19.53
CA VAL A 302 -41.77 -4.75 -19.97
C VAL A 302 -40.43 -4.59 -20.73
N SER A 303 -40.48 -3.70 -21.71
CA SER A 303 -39.48 -3.14 -22.64
C SER A 303 -38.10 -2.71 -22.09
N SER A 304 -37.05 -2.95 -22.88
CA SER A 304 -35.74 -2.27 -22.80
C SER A 304 -35.64 -1.15 -23.85
N PRO A 305 -34.96 -0.03 -23.57
CA PRO A 305 -34.88 1.13 -24.49
C PRO A 305 -33.77 0.98 -25.53
N ALA A 306 -34.01 1.57 -26.71
CA ALA A 306 -33.10 1.62 -27.85
C ALA A 306 -31.94 2.63 -27.67
N PRO A 307 -30.78 2.44 -28.33
CA PRO A 307 -29.67 3.37 -28.27
C PRO A 307 -29.78 4.51 -29.30
N VAL A 308 -29.39 5.72 -28.88
CA VAL A 308 -29.35 6.96 -29.65
C VAL A 308 -28.09 7.01 -30.51
N GLY A 309 -28.22 7.29 -31.80
CA GLY A 309 -27.11 7.49 -32.75
C GLY A 309 -26.49 8.89 -32.66
N PRO A 310 -25.22 9.07 -33.10
CA PRO A 310 -24.54 10.36 -33.01
C PRO A 310 -24.96 11.30 -34.15
N GLY A 311 -25.39 12.51 -33.76
CA GLY A 311 -25.80 13.59 -34.65
C GLY A 311 -24.64 14.25 -35.40
N SER A 312 -24.91 14.54 -36.67
CA SER A 312 -24.12 15.35 -37.59
C SER A 312 -24.06 16.82 -37.14
N ALA A 313 -22.86 17.34 -36.88
CA ALA A 313 -22.60 18.77 -36.70
C ALA A 313 -22.27 19.41 -38.06
N THR A 314 -23.19 20.23 -38.56
CA THR A 314 -23.03 21.12 -39.70
C THR A 314 -22.06 22.25 -39.37
N ARG A 315 -21.06 22.44 -40.24
CA ARG A 315 -20.13 23.57 -40.27
C ARG A 315 -20.73 24.66 -41.17
N THR A 316 -21.02 25.83 -40.60
CA THR A 316 -21.28 27.07 -41.36
C THR A 316 -20.56 28.24 -40.68
N GLY A 317 -19.50 28.75 -41.32
CA GLY A 317 -19.15 30.18 -41.25
C GLY A 317 -20.05 30.98 -42.21
N PRO A 318 -20.04 32.32 -42.20
CA PRO A 318 -18.81 33.12 -42.41
C PRO A 318 -18.72 34.48 -41.67
N GLY A 319 -17.50 35.06 -41.68
CA GLY A 319 -17.19 36.48 -41.95
C GLY A 319 -17.72 37.60 -41.04
N ASN A 320 -16.86 38.11 -40.15
CA ASN A 320 -16.19 39.43 -40.24
C ASN A 320 -15.16 39.55 -39.13
#